data_AF-A0ABD3Q0C4-F1
#
_entry.id   AF-A0ABD3Q0C4-F1
#
_cell.length_a   1.000
_cell.length_b   1.000
_cell.length_c   1.000
_cell.angle_alpha   90.00
_cell.angle_beta   90.00
_cell.angle_gamma   90.00
#
_symmetry.space_group_name_H-M   'P 1'
#
loop_
_entity.id
_entity.type
_entity.pdbx_description
1 polymer ?
#
loop_
_entity_poly.entity_id
_entity_poly.type
_entity_poly.pdbx_seq_one_letter_code
_entity_poly.pdbx_strand_id
1 'polypeptide(L)' 'MSQADFKRRLKALMLLPENQVCSDCPERQPRWASLIVPPPGAPPGTLPMGAFCCLECSGSHRRLGCTLVS' A
#
# COMPACT_ATOMS: atom_id res chain seq x y z
N MET A 1 -1.46 11.00 -16.33
CA MET A 1 -2.48 10.03 -15.89
C MET A 1 -3.54 10.77 -15.10
N SER A 2 -4.83 10.50 -15.35
CA SER A 2 -5.92 11.14 -14.60
C SER A 2 -6.21 10.41 -13.29
N GLN A 3 -6.86 11.08 -12.34
CA GLN A 3 -7.31 10.46 -11.09
C GLN A 3 -8.26 9.26 -11.33
N ALA A 4 -9.00 9.27 -12.45
CA ALA A 4 -9.85 8.17 -12.88
C ALA A 4 -9.05 6.93 -13.32
N ASP A 5 -7.91 7.14 -14.00
CA ASP A 5 -7.03 6.03 -14.40
C ASP A 5 -6.41 5.31 -13.20
N PHE A 6 -6.03 6.07 -12.17
CA PHE A 6 -5.53 5.50 -10.92
C PHE A 6 -6.59 4.68 -10.20
N LYS A 7 -7.83 5.19 -10.09
CA LYS A 7 -8.95 4.44 -9.49
C LYS A 7 -9.24 3.13 -10.23
N ARG A 8 -9.19 3.14 -11.57
CA ARG A 8 -9.41 1.94 -12.38
C ARG A 8 -8.32 0.89 -12.13
N ARG A 9 -7.06 1.30 -12.10
CA ARG A 9 -5.93 0.39 -11.80
C ARG A 9 -6.01 -0.18 -10.39
N LEU A 10 -6.32 0.65 -9.39
CA LEU A 10 -6.49 0.20 -8.01
C LEU A 10 -7.60 -0.85 -7.89
N LYS A 11 -8.75 -0.60 -8.53
CA LYS A 11 -9.85 -1.58 -8.57
C LYS A 11 -9.43 -2.92 -9.18
N ALA A 12 -8.66 -2.88 -10.27
CA ALA A 12 -8.15 -4.10 -10.89
C ALA A 12 -7.18 -4.87 -9.96
N LEU A 13 -6.30 -4.16 -9.26
CA LEU A 13 -5.38 -4.76 -8.29
C LEU A 13 -6.09 -5.37 -7.09
N MET A 14 -7.16 -4.74 -6.58
CA MET A 14 -7.95 -5.28 -5.46
C MET A 14 -8.71 -6.57 -5.80
N LEU A 15 -8.92 -6.87 -7.09
CA LEU A 15 -9.55 -8.12 -7.52
C LEU A 15 -8.59 -9.31 -7.45
N LEU A 16 -7.28 -9.06 -7.40
CA LEU A 16 -6.29 -10.13 -7.26
C LEU A 16 -6.47 -10.83 -5.90
N PRO A 17 -6.48 -12.17 -5.86
CA PRO A 17 -6.76 -12.92 -4.64
C PRO A 17 -5.76 -12.62 -3.52
N GLU A 18 -4.52 -12.30 -3.84
CA GLU A 18 -3.47 -11.92 -2.89
C GLU A 18 -3.78 -10.58 -2.19
N ASN A 19 -4.54 -9.70 -2.85
CA ASN A 19 -4.89 -8.37 -2.35
C ASN A 19 -6.26 -8.34 -1.64
N GLN A 20 -6.93 -9.50 -1.49
CA GLN A 20 -8.20 -9.60 -0.76
C GLN A 20 -8.02 -9.74 0.75
N VAL A 21 -6.79 -9.93 1.22
CA VAL A 21 -6.42 -10.02 2.62
C VAL A 21 -5.42 -8.92 2.93
N CYS A 22 -5.52 -8.34 4.13
CA CYS A 22 -4.55 -7.36 4.60
C CYS A 22 -3.13 -7.97 4.61
N SER A 23 -2.13 -7.19 4.20
CA SER A 23 -0.72 -7.60 4.26
C SER A 23 -0.24 -7.95 5.67
N ASP A 24 -0.81 -7.31 6.69
CA ASP A 24 -0.31 -7.34 8.06
C ASP A 24 -1.20 -8.15 9.02
N CYS A 25 -2.41 -8.54 8.61
CA CYS A 25 -3.35 -9.28 9.46
C CYS A 25 -4.35 -10.11 8.62
N PRO A 26 -5.04 -11.10 9.20
CA PRO A 26 -5.98 -11.96 8.45
C PRO A 26 -7.31 -11.27 8.08
N GLU A 27 -7.43 -9.95 8.30
CA GLU A 27 -8.62 -9.18 7.96
C GLU A 27 -8.89 -9.21 6.45
N ARG A 28 -10.15 -9.40 6.08
CA ARG A 28 -10.56 -9.51 4.68
C ARG A 28 -10.95 -8.14 4.15
N GLN A 29 -10.83 -7.95 2.83
CA GLN A 29 -11.18 -6.72 2.12
C GLN A 29 -10.41 -5.49 2.62
N PRO A 30 -9.07 -5.46 2.46
CA PRO A 30 -8.29 -4.27 2.77
C PRO A 30 -8.78 -3.08 1.92
N ARG A 31 -9.27 -2.02 2.58
CA ARG A 31 -9.78 -0.80 1.91
C ARG A 31 -8.72 0.28 1.73
N TRP A 32 -7.52 0.06 2.27
CA TRP A 32 -6.42 1.01 2.26
C TRP A 32 -5.24 0.40 1.53
N ALA A 33 -4.44 1.25 0.91
CA ALA A 33 -3.16 0.86 0.34
C ALA A 33 -2.08 1.76 0.94
N SER A 34 -0.96 1.17 1.32
CA SER A 34 0.25 1.87 1.72
C SER A 34 1.26 1.78 0.59
N LEU A 35 1.80 2.91 0.19
CA LEU A 35 2.88 3.00 -0.79
C LEU A 35 4.17 3.27 -0.02
N ILE A 36 5.07 2.30 -0.03
CA ILE A 36 6.40 2.44 0.57
C ILE A 36 7.32 2.97 -0.53
N VAL A 37 7.80 4.20 -0.36
CA VAL A 37 8.76 4.83 -1.26
C VAL A 37 10.13 4.88 -0.58
N PRO A 38 11.19 4.33 -1.19
CA PRO A 38 12.53 4.36 -0.60
C PRO A 38 13.00 5.81 -0.37
N PRO A 39 13.64 6.12 0.77
CA PRO A 39 14.13 7.46 1.03
C PRO A 39 15.35 7.77 0.14
N PRO A 40 15.66 9.07 -0.07
CA PRO A 40 16.90 9.47 -0.72
C PRO A 40 18.12 8.86 0.01
N GLY A 41 18.94 8.10 -0.70
CA GLY A 41 20.09 7.39 -0.12
C GLY A 41 19.82 5.93 0.29
N ALA A 42 18.65 5.38 -0.04
CA ALA A 42 18.38 3.95 0.13
C ALA A 42 19.38 3.08 -0.68
N PRO A 43 19.69 1.85 -0.22
CA PRO A 43 20.56 0.94 -0.94
C PRO A 43 20.12 0.73 -2.39
N PRO A 44 21.07 0.61 -3.34
CA PRO A 44 20.77 0.24 -4.72
C PRO A 44 19.95 -1.05 -4.77
N GLY A 45 18.82 -1.04 -5.49
CA GLY A 45 17.90 -2.18 -5.58
C GLY A 45 16.67 -2.08 -4.66
N THR A 46 16.55 -1.04 -3.83
CA THR A 46 15.32 -0.78 -3.08
C THR A 46 14.26 -0.22 -4.04
N LEU A 47 13.15 -0.94 -4.21
CA LEU A 47 12.07 -0.58 -5.13
C LEU A 47 10.85 -0.02 -4.37
N PRO A 48 10.09 0.91 -4.97
CA PRO A 48 8.79 1.30 -4.44
C PRO A 48 7.85 0.09 -4.38
N MET A 49 7.21 -0.13 -3.24
CA MET A 49 6.32 -1.27 -3.04
C MET A 49 4.97 -0.79 -2.51
N GLY A 50 3.89 -1.31 -3.09
CA GLY A 50 2.54 -1.07 -2.60
C GLY A 50 1.99 -2.31 -1.91
N ALA A 51 1.35 -2.12 -0.75
CA ALA A 51 0.65 -3.19 -0.03
C ALA A 51 -0.76 -2.74 0.34
N PHE A 52 -1.74 -3.66 0.26
CA PHE A 52 -3.10 -3.40 0.71
C PHE A 52 -3.25 -3.78 2.18
N CYS A 53 -3.75 -2.85 2.99
CA CYS A 53 -3.92 -3.03 4.42
C CYS A 53 -5.35 -2.68 4.89
N CYS A 54 -5.74 -3.24 6.03
CA CYS A 54 -6.99 -2.88 6.69
C CYS A 54 -6.87 -1.48 7.34
N LEU A 55 -8.00 -0.92 7.77
CA LEU A 55 -8.03 0.41 8.39
C LEU A 55 -7.15 0.49 9.65
N GLU A 56 -7.12 -0.57 10.46
CA GLU A 56 -6.35 -0.62 11.70
C GLU A 56 -4.85 -0.66 11.43
N CYS A 57 -4.42 -1.54 10.52
CA CYS A 57 -3.02 -1.65 10.07
C CYS A 57 -2.57 -0.38 9.35
N SER A 58 -3.45 0.31 8.62
CA SER A 58 -3.15 1.63 8.05
C SER A 58 -2.77 2.65 9.14
N GLY A 59 -3.38 2.56 10.33
CA GLY A 59 -3.02 3.37 11.48
C GLY A 59 -1.64 3.00 12.05
N SER A 60 -1.30 1.72 12.07
CA SER A 60 0.04 1.25 12.45
C SER A 60 1.11 1.72 11.46
N HIS A 61 0.84 1.67 10.16
CA HIS A 61 1.76 2.18 9.13
C HIS A 61 2.02 3.68 9.28
N ARG A 62 1.00 4.47 9.63
CA ARG A 62 1.17 5.90 9.94
C ARG A 62 2.04 6.15 11.17
N ARG A 63 1.95 5.29 12.19
CA ARG A 63 2.77 5.39 13.42
C ARG A 63 4.20 4.92 13.22
N LEU A 64 4.44 4.00 12.30
CA LEU A 64 5.76 3.42 12.01
C LEU A 64 6.67 4.36 11.20
N GLY A 65 6.13 5.38 10.52
CA GLY A 65 6.96 6.46 9.99
C GLY A 65 6.31 7.28 8.88
N CYS A 66 6.11 8.57 9.16
CA CYS A 66 5.91 9.61 8.15
C CYS A 66 7.14 9.78 7.22
N THR A 67 8.23 9.04 7.46
CA THR A 67 9.49 9.09 6.70
C THR A 67 9.45 8.30 5.38
N LEU A 68 8.38 7.55 5.07
CA LEU A 68 8.31 6.65 3.91
C LEU A 68 7.06 6.77 3.01
N VAL A 69 6.14 7.71 3.29
CA VAL A 69 4.89 7.81 2.50
C VAL A 69 4.47 9.27 2.32
N SER A 70 4.82 9.86 1.17
CA SER A 70 4.01 10.86 0.48
C SER A 70 4.19 10.73 -1.02
#